data_AF-A0AAE1WLF2-F1
#
_entry.id   AF-A0AAE1WLF2-F1
#
_cell.length_a   1.000
_cell.length_b   1.000
_cell.length_c   1.000
_cell.angle_alpha   90.00
_cell.angle_beta   90.00
_cell.angle_gamma   90.00
#
_symmetry.space_group_name_H-M   'P 1'
#
loop_
_entity.id
_entity.type
_entity.pdbx_description
1 polymer ?
#
loop_
_entity_poly.entity_id
_entity_poly.type
_entity_poly.pdbx_seq_one_letter_code
_entity_poly.pdbx_strand_id
1 'polypeptide(L)'
;MYARKASELVKEFASSEPGQLSTFNNDLFAQVLEECEGHLLHLQPLMRKMQEHENKLKDNRRSEDEMEISEDERRKSEAEKVILQTALKSDQFGALVHHLSLVRNKRCLMAYIYNRAEVIRSLGWMVDSVLPAEIEEKLSSTEKEYFKNHVATLQSYMSELDLHLTVDMVPPKDPYIKVRVLDDIGEVALSDQVANLARHAIMFLRRTDAEQYITQGGQKQCVLRFSIHWIYDYDLPANYRKNKDTDRLSTMLLLKVKLCSLQLGSLYSMICTVAVLLSKVGANAQSSRFA
;
A
#
# COMPACT_ATOMS: atom_id res chain seq x y z
N MET A 1 -7.75 -2.68 -25.28
CA MET A 1 -8.12 -1.89 -24.10
C MET A 1 -6.85 -1.58 -23.33
N TYR A 2 -6.63 -0.31 -22.98
CA TYR A 2 -5.48 0.14 -22.20
C TYR A 2 -5.47 -0.45 -20.78
N ALA A 3 -4.33 -0.39 -20.09
CA ALA A 3 -4.14 -0.84 -18.71
C ALA A 3 -4.31 -2.35 -18.47
N ARG A 4 -4.04 -3.21 -19.46
CA ARG A 4 -4.10 -4.67 -19.29
C ARG A 4 -3.01 -5.17 -18.33
N LYS A 5 -1.77 -4.76 -18.55
CA LYS A 5 -0.62 -5.13 -17.70
C LYS A 5 -0.82 -4.69 -16.26
N ALA A 6 -1.33 -3.47 -16.07
CA ALA A 6 -1.65 -2.96 -14.74
C ALA A 6 -2.74 -3.79 -14.04
N SER A 7 -3.71 -4.31 -14.79
CA SER A 7 -4.73 -5.21 -14.24
C SER A 7 -4.22 -6.61 -13.91
N GLU A 8 -3.15 -7.06 -14.57
CA GLU A 8 -2.51 -8.36 -14.28
C GLU A 8 -1.80 -8.32 -12.93
N LEU A 9 -1.10 -7.22 -12.60
CA LEU A 9 -0.56 -6.99 -11.25
C LEU A 9 -1.65 -7.08 -10.16
N VAL A 10 -2.83 -6.54 -10.47
CA VAL A 10 -3.98 -6.57 -9.55
C VAL A 10 -4.52 -8.00 -9.38
N LYS A 11 -4.54 -8.77 -10.46
CA LYS A 11 -5.00 -10.17 -10.42
C LYS A 11 -4.01 -11.09 -9.71
N GLU A 12 -2.71 -10.87 -9.90
CA GLU A 12 -1.64 -11.61 -9.23
C GLU A 12 -1.82 -11.53 -7.71
N PHE A 13 -2.02 -10.31 -7.16
CA PHE A 13 -2.27 -10.18 -5.73
C PHE A 13 -3.59 -10.81 -5.32
N ALA A 14 -4.65 -10.67 -6.13
CA ALA A 14 -5.97 -11.20 -5.77
C ALA A 14 -6.00 -12.74 -5.74
N SER A 15 -5.08 -13.38 -6.46
CA SER A 15 -4.90 -14.84 -6.45
C SER A 15 -4.05 -15.35 -5.28
N SER A 16 -3.35 -14.46 -4.57
CA SER A 16 -2.49 -14.83 -3.44
C SER A 16 -3.30 -14.96 -2.15
N GLU A 17 -2.91 -15.90 -1.28
CA GLU A 17 -3.55 -16.05 0.03
C GLU A 17 -3.29 -14.83 0.94
N PRO A 18 -4.28 -14.42 1.77
CA PRO A 18 -4.11 -13.27 2.65
C PRO A 18 -2.97 -13.50 3.64
N GLY A 19 -1.98 -12.60 3.62
CA GLY A 19 -0.79 -12.68 4.47
C GLY A 19 0.43 -13.34 3.80
N GLN A 20 0.26 -13.96 2.63
CA GLN A 20 1.39 -14.48 1.85
C GLN A 20 1.99 -13.40 0.95
N LEU A 21 3.28 -13.16 1.10
CA LEU A 21 4.02 -12.24 0.23
C LEU A 21 4.51 -12.98 -1.03
N SER A 22 4.05 -12.53 -2.20
CA SER A 22 4.60 -12.92 -3.50
C SER A 22 5.89 -12.15 -3.80
N THR A 23 6.73 -12.68 -4.70
CA THR A 23 7.92 -11.97 -5.19
C THR A 23 7.51 -10.68 -5.90
N PHE A 24 8.23 -9.58 -5.66
CA PHE A 24 7.95 -8.33 -6.34
C PHE A 24 8.15 -8.44 -7.86
N ASN A 25 7.09 -8.21 -8.63
CA ASN A 25 7.12 -8.29 -10.08
C ASN A 25 7.70 -7.01 -10.72
N ASN A 26 9.04 -6.92 -10.76
CA ASN A 26 9.74 -5.76 -11.33
C ASN A 26 9.44 -5.55 -12.82
N ASP A 27 9.34 -6.64 -13.59
CA ASP A 27 9.17 -6.56 -15.05
C ASP A 27 7.80 -6.01 -15.44
N LEU A 28 6.71 -6.55 -14.86
CA LEU A 28 5.38 -6.03 -15.13
C LEU A 28 5.23 -4.60 -14.59
N PHE A 29 5.83 -4.29 -13.45
CA PHE A 29 5.79 -2.95 -12.88
C PHE A 29 6.48 -1.92 -13.81
N ALA A 30 7.68 -2.24 -14.31
CA ALA A 30 8.41 -1.42 -15.26
C ALA A 30 7.63 -1.22 -16.58
N GLN A 31 7.05 -2.29 -17.11
CA GLN A 31 6.24 -2.21 -18.33
C GLN A 31 5.01 -1.30 -18.18
N VAL A 32 4.37 -1.28 -17.01
CA VAL A 32 3.24 -0.37 -16.76
C VAL A 32 3.72 1.08 -16.65
N LEU A 33 4.91 1.32 -16.10
CA LEU A 33 5.52 2.66 -16.09
C LEU A 33 5.83 3.14 -17.50
N GLU A 34 6.43 2.30 -18.35
CA GLU A 34 6.66 2.61 -19.76
C GLU A 34 5.36 2.93 -20.51
N GLU A 35 4.28 2.19 -20.25
CA GLU A 35 2.95 2.51 -20.80
C GLU A 35 2.45 3.90 -20.35
N CYS A 36 2.71 4.27 -19.09
CA CYS A 36 2.34 5.58 -18.57
C CYS A 36 3.18 6.70 -19.22
N GLU A 37 4.48 6.51 -19.38
CA GLU A 37 5.35 7.44 -20.09
C GLU A 37 4.92 7.61 -21.55
N GLY A 38 4.59 6.50 -22.23
CA GLY A 38 4.03 6.52 -23.57
C GLY A 38 2.74 7.35 -23.64
N HIS A 39 1.79 7.14 -22.72
CA HIS A 39 0.57 7.94 -22.68
C HIS A 39 0.83 9.43 -22.37
N LEU A 40 1.80 9.74 -21.52
CA LEU A 40 2.17 11.11 -21.20
C LEU A 40 2.75 11.84 -22.43
N LEU A 41 3.64 11.17 -23.19
CA LEU A 41 4.24 11.69 -24.41
C LEU A 41 3.20 11.98 -25.50
N HIS A 42 2.12 11.18 -25.58
CA HIS A 42 1.03 11.43 -26.53
C HIS A 42 0.05 12.50 -26.04
N LEU A 43 -0.17 12.59 -24.72
CA LEU A 43 -1.10 13.54 -24.12
C LEU A 43 -0.59 14.98 -24.22
N GLN A 44 0.72 15.21 -23.99
CA GLN A 44 1.30 16.56 -23.98
C GLN A 44 1.09 17.34 -25.31
N PRO A 45 1.40 16.77 -26.50
CA PRO A 45 1.13 17.43 -27.78
C PRO A 45 -0.36 17.67 -28.03
N LEU A 46 -1.23 16.72 -27.66
CA LEU A 46 -2.68 16.87 -27.82
C LEU A 46 -3.21 18.04 -27.01
N MET A 47 -2.77 18.18 -25.75
CA MET A 47 -3.14 19.33 -24.92
C MET A 47 -2.69 20.66 -25.54
N ARG A 48 -1.50 20.70 -26.15
CA ARG A 48 -1.02 21.90 -26.86
C ARG A 48 -1.89 22.24 -28.07
N LYS A 49 -2.20 21.25 -28.92
CA LYS A 49 -3.07 21.42 -30.09
C LYS A 49 -4.47 21.90 -29.71
N MET A 50 -5.05 21.33 -28.66
CA MET A 50 -6.34 21.75 -28.13
C MET A 50 -6.31 23.23 -27.71
N GLN A 51 -5.27 23.66 -27.00
CA GLN A 51 -5.11 25.06 -26.58
C GLN A 51 -4.97 26.00 -27.78
N GLU A 52 -4.21 25.60 -28.81
CA GLU A 52 -4.06 26.37 -30.04
C GLU A 52 -5.37 26.51 -30.81
N HIS A 53 -6.15 25.43 -30.94
CA HIS A 53 -7.45 25.45 -31.60
C HIS A 53 -8.46 26.31 -30.85
N GLU A 54 -8.47 26.26 -29.51
CA GLU A 54 -9.31 27.13 -28.68
C GLU A 54 -8.95 28.61 -28.85
N ASN A 55 -7.66 28.95 -28.95
CA ASN A 55 -7.20 30.31 -29.17
C ASN A 55 -7.60 30.82 -30.57
N LYS A 56 -7.39 30.02 -31.63
CA LYS A 56 -7.84 30.36 -33.00
C LYS A 56 -9.34 30.63 -33.09
N LEU A 57 -10.15 29.84 -32.37
CA LEU A 57 -11.60 30.06 -32.30
C LEU A 57 -11.99 31.32 -31.51
N LYS A 58 -11.17 31.78 -30.55
CA LYS A 58 -11.37 33.07 -29.87
C LYS A 58 -10.99 34.24 -30.79
N ASP A 59 -9.89 34.13 -31.52
CA ASP A 59 -9.43 35.16 -32.44
C ASP A 59 -10.41 35.35 -33.61
N ASN A 60 -10.89 34.25 -34.21
CA ASN A 60 -11.91 34.29 -35.27
C ASN A 60 -13.26 34.88 -34.83
N ARG A 61 -13.55 34.93 -33.52
CA ARG A 61 -14.76 35.61 -33.00
C ARG A 61 -14.55 37.12 -32.91
N ARG A 62 -13.36 37.57 -32.48
CA ARG A 62 -13.04 39.00 -32.42
C ARG A 62 -12.97 39.63 -33.80
N SER A 63 -12.40 38.94 -34.79
CA SER A 63 -12.29 39.47 -36.14
C SER A 63 -13.63 39.62 -36.87
N GLU A 64 -14.64 38.82 -36.54
CA GLU A 64 -15.99 38.94 -37.11
C GLU A 64 -16.80 40.10 -36.52
N ASP A 65 -16.53 40.49 -35.27
CA ASP A 65 -17.15 41.65 -34.63
C ASP A 65 -16.61 42.99 -35.20
N GLU A 66 -15.46 42.96 -35.89
CA GLU A 66 -14.72 44.15 -36.33
C GLU A 66 -14.79 44.45 -37.86
N MET A 67 -15.40 43.59 -38.69
CA MET A 67 -15.43 43.77 -40.17
C MET A 67 -16.72 43.30 -40.86
N GLU A 68 -17.26 44.09 -41.81
CA GLU A 68 -18.27 43.65 -42.78
C GLU A 68 -17.61 42.80 -43.87
N ILE A 69 -17.87 41.48 -43.85
CA ILE A 69 -17.24 40.48 -44.72
C ILE A 69 -18.20 40.11 -45.87
N SER A 70 -17.67 39.88 -47.08
CA SER A 70 -18.47 39.43 -48.23
C SER A 70 -19.15 38.07 -47.99
N GLU A 71 -20.32 37.81 -48.59
CA GLU A 71 -21.07 36.55 -48.36
C GLU A 71 -20.26 35.28 -48.66
N ASP A 72 -19.38 35.33 -49.67
CA ASP A 72 -18.53 34.19 -50.04
C ASP A 72 -17.36 33.98 -49.08
N GLU A 73 -16.78 35.04 -48.52
CA GLU A 73 -15.77 34.94 -47.45
C GLU A 73 -16.40 34.43 -46.16
N ARG A 74 -17.64 34.81 -45.87
CA ARG A 74 -18.41 34.31 -44.72
C ARG A 74 -18.68 32.81 -44.83
N ARG A 75 -19.06 32.30 -46.01
CA ARG A 75 -19.23 30.85 -46.24
C ARG A 75 -17.93 30.08 -46.06
N LYS A 76 -16.79 30.65 -46.48
CA LYS A 76 -15.46 30.03 -46.29
C LYS A 76 -15.04 30.01 -44.83
N SER A 77 -15.25 31.10 -44.08
CA SER A 77 -14.91 31.18 -42.66
C SER A 77 -15.77 30.24 -41.79
N GLU A 78 -17.05 30.10 -42.12
CA GLU A 78 -17.96 29.16 -41.48
C GLU A 78 -17.54 27.70 -41.73
N ALA A 79 -17.16 27.35 -42.95
CA ALA A 79 -16.65 26.02 -43.27
C ALA A 79 -15.33 25.71 -42.51
N GLU A 80 -14.41 26.67 -42.43
CA GLU A 80 -13.15 26.53 -41.68
C GLU A 80 -13.40 26.35 -40.18
N LYS A 81 -14.35 27.08 -39.59
CA LYS A 81 -14.76 26.91 -38.20
C LYS A 81 -15.32 25.52 -37.91
N VAL A 82 -16.15 24.98 -38.80
CA VAL A 82 -16.71 23.63 -38.65
C VAL A 82 -15.60 22.58 -38.67
N ILE A 83 -14.60 22.73 -39.55
CA ILE A 83 -13.44 21.84 -39.62
C ILE A 83 -12.62 21.92 -38.33
N LEU A 84 -12.31 23.14 -37.86
CA LEU A 84 -11.56 23.35 -36.61
C LEU A 84 -12.29 22.79 -35.38
N GLN A 85 -13.61 22.98 -35.28
CA GLN A 85 -14.41 22.41 -34.21
C GLN A 85 -14.43 20.88 -34.24
N THR A 86 -14.48 20.29 -35.43
CA THR A 86 -14.45 18.82 -35.58
C THR A 86 -13.10 18.26 -35.17
N ALA A 87 -12.00 18.89 -35.58
CA ALA A 87 -10.64 18.53 -35.18
C ALA A 87 -10.41 18.69 -33.67
N LEU A 88 -10.92 19.78 -33.07
CA LEU A 88 -10.84 20.01 -31.63
C LEU A 88 -11.62 18.94 -30.85
N LYS A 89 -12.81 18.54 -31.32
CA LYS A 89 -13.57 17.43 -30.70
C LYS A 89 -12.78 16.12 -30.78
N SER A 90 -12.17 15.79 -31.92
CA SER A 90 -11.35 14.57 -32.03
C SER A 90 -10.14 14.59 -31.10
N ASP A 91 -9.45 15.72 -31.00
CA ASP A 91 -8.29 15.87 -30.11
C ASP A 91 -8.69 15.77 -28.63
N GLN A 92 -9.84 16.35 -28.26
CA GLN A 92 -10.43 16.23 -26.92
C GLN A 92 -10.69 14.76 -26.53
N PHE A 93 -11.29 13.97 -27.43
CA PHE A 93 -11.51 12.55 -27.16
C PHE A 93 -10.20 11.77 -27.06
N GLY A 94 -9.21 12.06 -27.90
CA GLY A 94 -7.88 11.46 -27.82
C GLY A 94 -7.19 11.75 -26.49
N ALA A 95 -7.20 13.02 -26.06
CA ALA A 95 -6.64 13.44 -24.78
C ALA A 95 -7.36 12.77 -23.61
N LEU A 96 -8.69 12.69 -23.65
CA LEU A 96 -9.50 12.05 -22.61
C LEU A 96 -9.14 10.56 -22.47
N VAL A 97 -8.99 9.84 -23.58
CA VAL A 97 -8.63 8.41 -23.57
C VAL A 97 -7.26 8.19 -22.92
N HIS A 98 -6.26 8.99 -23.26
CA HIS A 98 -4.93 8.92 -22.65
C HIS A 98 -4.97 9.28 -21.16
N HIS A 99 -5.69 10.33 -20.79
CA HIS A 99 -5.84 10.74 -19.40
C HIS A 99 -6.51 9.66 -18.54
N LEU A 100 -7.63 9.11 -19.00
CA LEU A 100 -8.34 8.04 -18.28
C LEU A 100 -7.48 6.76 -18.16
N SER A 101 -6.68 6.46 -19.17
CA SER A 101 -5.75 5.32 -19.15
C SER A 101 -4.65 5.51 -18.10
N LEU A 102 -4.09 6.72 -17.99
CA LEU A 102 -3.13 7.08 -16.92
C LEU A 102 -3.75 6.97 -15.53
N VAL A 103 -4.96 7.50 -15.34
CA VAL A 103 -5.67 7.42 -14.05
C VAL A 103 -5.93 5.96 -13.66
N ARG A 104 -6.25 5.10 -14.64
CA ARG A 104 -6.45 3.68 -14.41
C ARG A 104 -5.14 2.97 -14.01
N ASN A 105 -4.06 3.20 -14.74
CA ASN A 105 -2.75 2.65 -14.40
C ASN A 105 -2.30 3.09 -13.00
N LYS A 106 -2.45 4.39 -12.69
CA LYS A 106 -2.16 4.92 -11.35
C LYS A 106 -2.92 4.19 -10.26
N ARG A 107 -4.23 3.98 -10.43
CA ARG A 107 -5.05 3.26 -9.43
C ARG A 107 -4.59 1.82 -9.24
N CYS A 108 -4.30 1.11 -10.32
CA CYS A 108 -3.81 -0.28 -10.26
C CYS A 108 -2.44 -0.38 -9.58
N LEU A 109 -1.49 0.49 -9.95
CA LEU A 109 -0.17 0.55 -9.33
C LEU A 109 -0.25 0.88 -7.83
N MET A 110 -1.05 1.90 -7.47
CA MET A 110 -1.25 2.26 -6.07
C MET A 110 -1.88 1.12 -5.27
N ALA A 111 -2.88 0.42 -5.82
CA ALA A 111 -3.49 -0.72 -5.15
C ALA A 111 -2.49 -1.86 -4.91
N TYR A 112 -1.66 -2.17 -5.91
CA TYR A 112 -0.61 -3.19 -5.80
C TYR A 112 0.42 -2.83 -4.71
N ILE A 113 0.98 -1.62 -4.74
CA ILE A 113 1.96 -1.17 -3.74
C ILE A 113 1.34 -1.09 -2.35
N TYR A 114 0.11 -0.57 -2.25
CA TYR A 114 -0.58 -0.43 -0.96
C TYR A 114 -0.82 -1.79 -0.30
N ASN A 115 -1.32 -2.77 -1.05
CA ASN A 115 -1.52 -4.12 -0.52
C ASN A 115 -0.21 -4.74 -0.02
N ARG A 116 0.88 -4.57 -0.77
CA ARG A 116 2.19 -5.07 -0.36
C ARG A 116 2.70 -4.36 0.90
N ALA A 117 2.51 -3.04 1.00
CA ALA A 117 2.86 -2.27 2.19
C ALA A 117 2.10 -2.72 3.43
N GLU A 118 0.80 -3.06 3.32
CA GLU A 118 0.02 -3.62 4.43
C GLU A 118 0.59 -4.97 4.92
N VAL A 119 0.96 -5.86 4.00
CA VAL A 119 1.62 -7.13 4.35
C VAL A 119 2.96 -6.85 5.04
N ILE A 120 3.78 -5.94 4.52
CA ILE A 120 5.07 -5.56 5.12
C ILE A 120 4.89 -4.96 6.52
N ARG A 121 3.86 -4.13 6.74
CA ARG A 121 3.52 -3.63 8.07
C ARG A 121 3.16 -4.76 9.01
N SER A 122 2.32 -5.71 8.56
CA SER A 122 1.95 -6.87 9.38
C SER A 122 3.16 -7.71 9.77
N LEU A 123 4.15 -7.87 8.88
CA LEU A 123 5.42 -8.53 9.17
C LEU A 123 6.20 -7.79 10.27
N GLY A 124 6.18 -6.46 10.27
CA GLY A 124 6.82 -5.64 11.31
C GLY A 124 6.23 -5.83 12.71
N TRP A 125 4.97 -6.27 12.82
CA TRP A 125 4.35 -6.63 14.10
C TRP A 125 4.59 -8.09 14.51
N MET A 126 4.92 -8.97 13.57
CA MET A 126 5.20 -10.39 13.83
C MET A 126 6.68 -10.69 14.05
N VAL A 127 7.57 -9.87 13.49
CA VAL A 127 9.01 -10.08 13.48
C VAL A 127 9.69 -8.87 14.12
N ASP A 128 10.16 -9.03 15.36
CA ASP A 128 10.63 -7.91 16.20
C ASP A 128 11.89 -7.19 15.68
N SER A 129 12.64 -7.76 14.72
CA SER A 129 13.88 -7.10 14.26
C SER A 129 14.48 -7.59 12.94
N VAL A 130 14.50 -8.90 12.69
CA VAL A 130 15.25 -9.47 11.56
C VAL A 130 14.33 -10.27 10.67
N LEU A 131 14.20 -9.85 9.40
CA LEU A 131 13.40 -10.57 8.42
C LEU A 131 14.09 -11.89 8.02
N PRO A 132 13.38 -13.02 7.96
CA PRO A 132 13.91 -14.25 7.38
C PRO A 132 14.38 -14.05 5.93
N ALA A 133 15.45 -14.74 5.55
CA ALA A 133 16.06 -14.60 4.22
C ALA A 133 15.08 -14.91 3.08
N GLU A 134 14.17 -15.87 3.28
CA GLU A 134 13.16 -16.29 2.30
C GLU A 134 12.14 -15.18 1.98
N ILE A 135 11.89 -14.29 2.95
CA ILE A 135 11.00 -13.13 2.77
C ILE A 135 11.80 -11.97 2.21
N GLU A 136 13.04 -11.81 2.66
CA GLU A 136 13.92 -10.74 2.21
C GLU A 136 14.21 -10.81 0.70
N GLU A 137 14.36 -12.01 0.13
CA GLU A 137 14.55 -12.20 -1.32
C GLU A 137 13.34 -11.79 -2.15
N LYS A 138 12.13 -11.82 -1.57
CA LYS A 138 10.88 -11.47 -2.27
C LYS A 138 10.60 -9.97 -2.32
N LEU A 139 11.29 -9.19 -1.47
CA LEU A 139 11.12 -7.75 -1.34
C LEU A 139 12.00 -6.99 -2.33
N SER A 140 11.48 -5.88 -2.84
CA SER A 140 12.29 -4.91 -3.59
C SER A 140 13.20 -4.12 -2.65
N SER A 141 14.25 -3.47 -3.18
CA SER A 141 15.16 -2.64 -2.39
C SER A 141 14.43 -1.50 -1.67
N THR A 142 13.45 -0.87 -2.32
CA THR A 142 12.63 0.21 -1.76
C THR A 142 11.71 -0.29 -0.66
N GLU A 143 11.17 -1.51 -0.79
CA GLU A 143 10.36 -2.14 0.25
C GLU A 143 11.19 -2.50 1.49
N LYS A 144 12.44 -2.94 1.30
CA LYS A 144 13.38 -3.19 2.40
C LYS A 144 13.68 -1.92 3.18
N GLU A 145 13.93 -0.81 2.47
CA GLU A 145 14.13 0.49 3.10
C GLU A 145 12.88 0.94 3.87
N TYR A 146 11.69 0.77 3.28
CA TYR A 146 10.43 1.05 3.96
C TYR A 146 10.26 0.25 5.25
N PHE A 147 10.56 -1.06 5.22
CA PHE A 147 10.49 -1.92 6.39
C PHE A 147 11.41 -1.42 7.51
N LYS A 148 12.67 -1.10 7.19
CA LYS A 148 13.63 -0.55 8.17
C LYS A 148 13.13 0.73 8.82
N ASN A 149 12.61 1.66 8.02
CA ASN A 149 12.05 2.91 8.50
C ASN A 149 10.81 2.69 9.37
N HIS A 150 9.97 1.72 9.01
CA HIS A 150 8.77 1.37 9.78
C HIS A 150 9.13 0.80 11.15
N VAL A 151 10.06 -0.17 11.20
CA VAL A 151 10.55 -0.77 12.45
C VAL A 151 11.22 0.27 13.34
N ALA A 152 12.07 1.15 12.78
CA ALA A 152 12.71 2.21 13.55
C ALA A 152 11.68 3.19 14.17
N THR A 153 10.64 3.55 13.41
CA THR A 153 9.55 4.40 13.92
C THR A 153 8.77 3.69 15.03
N LEU A 154 8.51 2.39 14.86
CA LEU A 154 7.80 1.58 15.86
C LEU A 154 8.61 1.47 17.16
N GLN A 155 9.92 1.25 17.05
CA GLN A 155 10.84 1.21 18.20
C GLN A 155 10.90 2.55 18.93
N SER A 156 10.98 3.67 18.20
CA SER A 156 10.90 5.02 18.79
C SER A 156 9.61 5.17 19.61
N TYR A 157 8.48 4.74 19.06
CA TYR A 157 7.19 4.82 19.74
C TYR A 157 7.11 3.92 20.99
N MET A 158 7.64 2.69 20.92
CA MET A 158 7.73 1.80 22.08
C MET A 158 8.60 2.39 23.19
N SER A 159 9.70 3.06 22.83
CA SER A 159 10.60 3.70 23.80
C SER A 159 9.96 4.90 24.50
N GLU A 160 9.10 5.65 23.81
CA GLU A 160 8.37 6.77 24.40
C GLU A 160 7.29 6.31 25.39
N LEU A 161 6.70 5.15 25.15
CA LEU A 161 5.65 4.58 26.00
C LEU A 161 6.18 3.67 27.12
N ASP A 162 7.47 3.29 27.08
CA ASP A 162 8.07 2.27 27.95
C ASP A 162 7.24 0.97 28.00
N LEU A 163 6.70 0.57 26.84
CA LEU A 163 5.81 -0.58 26.69
C LEU A 163 6.12 -1.34 25.39
N HIS A 164 6.32 -2.66 25.51
CA HIS A 164 6.48 -3.55 24.37
C HIS A 164 5.11 -3.93 23.77
N LEU A 165 4.77 -3.31 22.64
CA LEU A 165 3.47 -3.49 21.96
C LEU A 165 3.37 -4.74 21.09
N THR A 166 4.48 -5.40 20.76
CA THR A 166 4.50 -6.62 19.92
C THR A 166 4.23 -7.90 20.72
N VAL A 167 4.22 -7.79 22.05
CA VAL A 167 3.98 -8.90 22.98
C VAL A 167 2.52 -8.85 23.47
N ASP A 168 1.98 -9.96 23.97
CA ASP A 168 0.69 -10.04 24.69
C ASP A 168 -0.62 -9.84 23.90
N MET A 169 -0.69 -10.32 22.66
CA MET A 169 -1.95 -10.28 21.87
C MET A 169 -3.06 -11.21 22.41
N VAL A 170 -2.73 -12.14 23.31
CA VAL A 170 -3.69 -13.09 23.90
C VAL A 170 -3.69 -12.92 25.42
N PRO A 171 -4.85 -12.67 26.06
CA PRO A 171 -4.90 -12.46 27.50
C PRO A 171 -4.35 -13.67 28.26
N PRO A 172 -3.52 -13.44 29.30
CA PRO A 172 -2.94 -14.54 30.05
C PRO A 172 -4.01 -15.29 30.84
N LYS A 173 -4.00 -16.63 30.74
CA LYS A 173 -4.88 -17.51 31.51
C LYS A 173 -4.32 -17.74 32.92
N ASP A 174 -3.06 -18.16 32.97
CA ASP A 174 -2.34 -18.49 34.22
C ASP A 174 -0.95 -17.83 34.23
N PRO A 175 -0.44 -17.44 35.41
CA PRO A 175 0.86 -16.76 35.55
C PRO A 175 2.07 -17.68 35.30
N TYR A 176 1.88 -19.00 35.42
CA TYR A 176 2.92 -19.99 35.15
C TYR A 176 2.53 -20.89 33.98
N ILE A 177 3.52 -21.27 33.19
CA ILE A 177 3.35 -22.15 32.04
C ILE A 177 4.35 -23.31 32.06
N LYS A 178 3.89 -24.46 31.56
CA LYS A 178 4.72 -25.66 31.38
C LYS A 178 5.31 -25.63 29.97
N VAL A 179 6.63 -25.55 29.89
CA VAL A 179 7.39 -25.33 28.66
C VAL A 179 8.27 -26.55 28.39
N ARG A 180 8.31 -27.02 27.14
CA ARG A 180 9.20 -28.12 26.72
C ARG A 180 10.27 -27.58 25.78
N VAL A 181 11.52 -27.67 26.21
CA VAL A 181 12.70 -27.24 25.48
C VAL A 181 12.93 -28.14 24.27
N LEU A 182 13.18 -27.58 23.09
CA LEU A 182 13.52 -28.38 21.90
C LEU A 182 15.00 -28.52 21.67
N ASP A 183 15.74 -27.44 21.85
CA ASP A 183 17.18 -27.36 21.63
C ASP A 183 17.89 -26.95 22.91
N ASP A 184 19.13 -27.40 23.07
CA ASP A 184 19.92 -27.09 24.26
C ASP A 184 20.39 -25.63 24.22
N ILE A 185 19.90 -24.82 25.16
CA ILE A 185 20.27 -23.39 25.28
C ILE A 185 21.34 -23.21 26.37
N GLY A 186 21.55 -24.21 27.23
CA GLY A 186 22.45 -24.15 28.37
C GLY A 186 21.88 -23.38 29.56
N GLU A 187 22.75 -22.79 30.37
CA GLU A 187 22.36 -22.02 31.55
C GLU A 187 21.85 -20.62 31.17
N VAL A 188 20.62 -20.33 31.58
CA VAL A 188 19.95 -19.06 31.32
C VAL A 188 19.56 -18.42 32.64
N ALA A 189 19.76 -17.11 32.74
CA ALA A 189 19.33 -16.31 33.87
C ALA A 189 17.84 -15.97 33.73
N LEU A 190 16.99 -16.57 34.56
CA LEU A 190 15.61 -16.15 34.75
C LEU A 190 15.58 -15.06 35.83
N SER A 191 14.43 -14.42 36.01
CA SER A 191 14.29 -13.33 36.98
C SER A 191 14.52 -13.73 38.44
N ASP A 192 14.25 -14.99 38.83
CA ASP A 192 14.50 -15.48 40.20
C ASP A 192 15.68 -16.46 40.32
N GLN A 193 15.99 -17.23 39.27
CA GLN A 193 16.96 -18.34 39.33
C GLN A 193 17.71 -18.53 38.01
N VAL A 194 18.92 -19.06 38.08
CA VAL A 194 19.61 -19.58 36.88
C VAL A 194 19.15 -21.01 36.67
N ALA A 195 18.64 -21.31 35.48
CA ALA A 195 18.14 -22.64 35.15
C ALA A 195 18.78 -23.16 33.86
N ASN A 196 19.11 -24.45 33.85
CA ASN A 196 19.68 -25.12 32.70
C ASN A 196 18.57 -25.63 31.77
N LEU A 197 18.44 -25.03 30.59
CA LEU A 197 17.48 -25.44 29.57
C LEU A 197 18.09 -26.51 28.68
N ALA A 198 18.18 -27.73 29.23
CA ALA A 198 18.64 -28.90 28.51
C ALA A 198 17.62 -29.35 27.45
N ARG A 199 18.11 -29.95 26.36
CA ARG A 199 17.29 -30.50 25.27
C ARG A 199 16.19 -31.43 25.80
N HIS A 200 14.94 -31.22 25.36
CA HIS A 200 13.76 -31.99 25.78
C HIS A 200 13.38 -31.91 27.26
N ALA A 201 14.05 -31.07 28.06
CA ALA A 201 13.64 -30.81 29.43
C ALA A 201 12.27 -30.12 29.47
N ILE A 202 11.50 -30.46 30.50
CA ILE A 202 10.19 -29.88 30.75
C ILE A 202 10.31 -29.03 32.01
N MET A 203 10.04 -27.74 31.88
CA MET A 203 10.21 -26.77 32.95
C MET A 203 8.89 -26.05 33.22
N PHE A 204 8.71 -25.66 34.48
CA PHE A 204 7.59 -24.84 34.90
C PHE A 204 8.12 -23.44 35.15
N LEU A 205 7.76 -22.51 34.27
CA LEU A 205 8.34 -21.16 34.21
C LEU A 205 7.25 -20.11 34.38
N ARG A 206 7.63 -18.95 34.92
CA ARG A 206 6.79 -17.77 34.81
C ARG A 206 6.67 -17.37 33.36
N ARG A 207 5.47 -16.93 33.00
CA ARG A 207 5.15 -16.59 31.62
C ARG A 207 6.03 -15.46 31.07
N THR A 208 6.29 -14.45 31.88
CA THR A 208 7.17 -13.31 31.55
C THR A 208 8.58 -13.74 31.13
N ASP A 209 9.14 -14.72 31.84
CA ASP A 209 10.48 -15.24 31.55
C ASP A 209 10.47 -16.12 30.29
N ALA A 210 9.39 -16.90 30.09
CA ALA A 210 9.27 -17.81 28.97
C ALA A 210 8.95 -17.13 27.63
N GLU A 211 8.21 -16.03 27.64
CA GLU A 211 7.77 -15.31 26.42
C GLU A 211 8.93 -14.82 25.57
N GLN A 212 10.01 -14.33 26.19
CA GLN A 212 11.22 -13.90 25.48
C GLN A 212 11.80 -15.03 24.62
N TYR A 213 11.78 -16.27 25.11
CA TYR A 213 12.30 -17.44 24.40
C TYR A 213 11.31 -18.02 23.39
N ILE A 214 9.99 -17.91 23.67
CA ILE A 214 8.95 -18.34 22.73
C ILE A 214 9.01 -17.50 21.45
N THR A 215 9.18 -16.18 21.57
CA THR A 215 9.25 -15.26 20.42
C THR A 215 10.54 -15.45 19.61
N GLN A 216 11.68 -15.64 20.28
CA GLN A 216 12.98 -15.87 19.62
C GLN A 216 13.09 -17.26 18.97
N GLY A 217 12.36 -18.26 19.48
CA GLY A 217 12.37 -19.64 18.97
C GLY A 217 11.84 -19.80 17.55
N GLY A 218 11.20 -18.77 16.98
CA GLY A 218 10.91 -18.69 15.56
C GLY A 218 12.13 -18.49 14.66
N GLN A 219 13.26 -18.00 15.18
CA GLN A 219 14.47 -17.70 14.40
C GLN A 219 15.64 -18.67 14.63
N LYS A 220 15.65 -19.42 15.73
CA LYS A 220 16.68 -20.43 16.04
C LYS A 220 16.04 -21.71 16.58
N GLN A 221 15.34 -22.48 15.75
CA GLN A 221 14.81 -23.85 16.03
C GLN A 221 14.23 -24.20 17.43
N CYS A 222 14.00 -23.24 18.34
CA CYS A 222 13.47 -23.48 19.67
C CYS A 222 11.95 -23.44 19.61
N VAL A 223 11.32 -24.44 18.98
CA VAL A 223 9.86 -24.54 18.96
C VAL A 223 9.35 -25.06 20.30
N LEU A 224 9.31 -24.21 21.33
CA LEU A 224 8.60 -24.52 22.57
C LEU A 224 7.14 -24.89 22.24
N ARG A 225 6.88 -26.19 22.05
CA ARG A 225 5.58 -26.67 21.60
C ARG A 225 4.67 -26.68 22.82
N PHE A 226 3.71 -25.76 22.84
CA PHE A 226 2.55 -25.85 23.73
C PHE A 226 1.85 -27.19 23.49
N SER A 227 2.10 -28.17 24.35
CA SER A 227 1.23 -29.33 24.47
C SER A 227 0.12 -28.95 25.43
N ILE A 228 -0.87 -28.22 24.94
CA ILE A 228 -2.19 -28.22 25.57
C ILE A 228 -2.77 -29.60 25.21
N HIS A 229 -2.64 -30.56 26.14
CA HIS A 229 -3.52 -31.71 26.11
C HIS A 229 -4.91 -31.15 26.38
N TRP A 230 -5.69 -30.93 25.33
CA TRP A 230 -7.08 -30.54 25.43
C TRP A 230 -7.83 -31.71 26.08
N ILE A 231 -7.86 -31.76 27.40
CA ILE A 231 -8.98 -32.39 28.10
C ILE A 231 -10.06 -31.32 28.07
N TYR A 232 -10.92 -31.37 27.05
CA TYR A 232 -12.34 -31.05 27.08
C TYR A 232 -12.84 -31.21 25.64
N ASP A 233 -13.49 -32.34 25.38
CA ASP A 233 -14.50 -32.46 24.33
C ASP A 233 -15.50 -31.31 24.52
N TYR A 234 -15.56 -30.42 23.55
CA TYR A 234 -16.76 -29.65 23.26
C TYR A 234 -16.97 -29.73 21.75
N ASP A 235 -17.86 -30.65 21.37
CA ASP A 235 -18.56 -30.62 20.09
C ASP A 235 -19.04 -29.19 19.80
N LEU A 236 -18.62 -28.63 18.66
CA LEU A 236 -19.24 -27.44 18.10
C LEU A 236 -20.68 -27.79 17.68
N PRO A 237 -21.73 -27.17 18.24
CA PRO A 237 -23.01 -27.17 17.57
C PRO A 237 -22.95 -26.18 16.41
N ALA A 238 -23.10 -26.71 15.20
CA ALA A 238 -23.45 -25.95 14.02
C ALA A 238 -24.83 -25.31 14.23
N ASN A 239 -24.85 -24.04 14.66
CA ASN A 239 -25.90 -23.04 14.38
C ASN A 239 -25.70 -21.84 15.31
N TYR A 240 -25.15 -20.73 14.79
CA TYR A 240 -25.61 -19.43 15.29
C TYR A 240 -25.80 -18.42 14.16
N ARG A 241 -27.07 -18.05 14.07
CA ARG A 241 -27.78 -17.19 13.13
C ARG A 241 -27.49 -15.72 13.44
N LYS A 242 -27.48 -14.90 12.38
CA LYS A 242 -27.44 -13.42 12.40
C LYS A 242 -28.31 -12.80 13.51
N ASN A 243 -27.75 -11.91 14.33
CA ASN A 243 -28.28 -10.57 14.67
C ASN A 243 -27.27 -9.80 15.56
N LYS A 244 -26.83 -8.62 15.12
CA LYS A 244 -27.28 -7.28 15.59
C LYS A 244 -27.10 -7.05 17.09
N ASP A 245 -25.89 -6.61 17.45
CA ASP A 245 -25.65 -5.69 18.57
C ASP A 245 -24.47 -4.77 18.19
N THR A 246 -24.79 -3.82 17.32
CA THR A 246 -24.09 -2.54 17.20
C THR A 246 -24.29 -1.78 18.51
N ASP A 247 -23.22 -1.58 19.28
CA ASP A 247 -23.00 -0.34 20.06
C ASP A 247 -21.75 -0.35 20.97
N ARG A 248 -21.05 -1.48 21.13
CA ARG A 248 -19.77 -1.51 21.89
C ARG A 248 -18.50 -1.59 21.05
N LEU A 249 -18.62 -1.79 19.73
CA LEU A 249 -17.50 -1.74 18.78
C LEU A 249 -17.19 -0.30 18.30
N SER A 250 -18.02 0.67 18.64
CA SER A 250 -17.90 2.05 18.14
C SER A 250 -16.71 2.82 18.74
N THR A 251 -16.35 2.55 19.99
CA THR A 251 -15.21 3.23 20.65
C THR A 251 -13.86 2.65 20.25
N MET A 252 -13.80 1.35 19.94
CA MET A 252 -12.56 0.71 19.50
C MET A 252 -12.26 0.97 18.01
N LEU A 253 -13.30 1.14 17.18
CA LEU A 253 -13.11 1.65 15.81
C LEU A 253 -12.62 3.10 15.81
N LEU A 254 -13.08 3.94 16.74
CA LEU A 254 -12.62 5.33 16.87
C LEU A 254 -11.13 5.45 17.22
N LEU A 255 -10.55 4.52 18.01
CA LEU A 255 -9.11 4.48 18.26
C LEU A 255 -8.32 4.02 17.02
N LYS A 256 -8.83 3.02 16.27
CA LYS A 256 -8.24 2.59 15.00
C LYS A 256 -8.28 3.68 13.93
N VAL A 257 -9.36 4.47 13.87
CA VAL A 257 -9.50 5.61 12.95
C VAL A 257 -8.55 6.76 13.36
N LYS A 258 -8.32 6.98 14.65
CA LYS A 258 -7.42 8.06 15.13
C LYS A 258 -5.93 7.73 14.96
N LEU A 259 -5.52 6.46 15.09
CA LEU A 259 -4.18 6.02 14.68
C LEU A 259 -3.97 6.09 13.16
N CYS A 260 -4.99 5.74 12.38
CA CYS A 260 -4.97 5.88 10.92
C CYS A 260 -4.83 7.34 10.44
N SER A 261 -5.24 8.31 11.27
CA SER A 261 -5.15 9.75 10.98
C SER A 261 -3.72 10.30 11.15
N LEU A 262 -2.88 9.73 12.03
CA LEU A 262 -1.51 10.20 12.26
C LEU A 262 -0.46 9.51 11.35
N GLN A 263 -0.80 8.39 10.70
CA GLN A 263 0.14 7.62 9.87
C GLN A 263 0.11 7.95 8.37
N LEU A 264 -0.72 8.92 7.98
CA LEU A 264 -0.72 9.49 6.62
C LEU A 264 0.62 10.14 6.25
N GLY A 265 1.48 10.50 7.20
CA GLY A 265 2.80 11.10 6.92
C GLY A 265 3.86 10.16 6.35
N SER A 266 3.83 8.88 6.68
CA SER A 266 4.81 7.89 6.17
C SER A 266 4.39 7.32 4.81
N LEU A 267 3.08 7.14 4.57
CA LEU A 267 2.57 6.92 3.22
C LEU A 267 2.81 8.15 2.33
N TYR A 268 2.79 9.37 2.88
CA TYR A 268 3.05 10.59 2.11
C TYR A 268 4.44 10.60 1.49
N SER A 269 5.49 10.05 2.13
CA SER A 269 6.84 10.01 1.54
C SER A 269 6.91 9.09 0.31
N MET A 270 6.32 7.89 0.39
CA MET A 270 6.32 6.93 -0.71
C MET A 270 5.31 7.29 -1.81
N ILE A 271 4.15 7.86 -1.42
CA ILE A 271 3.18 8.47 -2.35
C ILE A 271 3.78 9.73 -2.98
N CYS A 272 4.59 10.52 -2.28
CA CYS A 272 5.21 11.74 -2.81
C CYS A 272 6.26 11.43 -3.86
N THR A 273 6.98 10.32 -3.84
CA THR A 273 7.92 10.03 -4.94
C THR A 273 7.14 9.80 -6.25
N VAL A 274 6.02 9.07 -6.19
CA VAL A 274 5.10 8.86 -7.34
C VAL A 274 4.28 10.11 -7.65
N ALA A 275 3.88 10.89 -6.64
CA ALA A 275 3.12 12.11 -6.79
C ALA A 275 3.99 13.30 -7.21
N VAL A 276 5.29 13.37 -6.91
CA VAL A 276 6.22 14.40 -7.41
C VAL A 276 6.58 14.12 -8.86
N LEU A 277 6.72 12.84 -9.25
CA LEU A 277 6.79 12.41 -10.64
C LEU A 277 5.51 12.78 -11.42
N LEU A 278 4.32 12.68 -10.79
CA LEU A 278 3.04 13.05 -11.40
C LEU A 278 2.62 14.52 -11.23
N SER A 279 3.17 15.26 -10.26
CA SER A 279 2.84 16.68 -9.99
C SER A 279 3.67 17.64 -10.82
N LYS A 280 4.86 17.22 -11.30
CA LYS A 280 5.57 17.94 -12.37
C LYS A 280 4.76 18.02 -13.67
N VAL A 281 3.74 17.16 -13.84
CA VAL A 281 2.79 17.22 -14.96
C VAL A 281 1.64 18.22 -14.70
N GLY A 282 1.33 18.55 -13.45
CA GLY A 282 0.27 19.49 -13.09
C GLY A 282 0.71 20.96 -12.91
N ALA A 283 1.96 21.21 -12.54
CA ALA A 283 2.46 22.56 -12.26
C ALA A 283 2.64 23.44 -13.52
N ASN A 284 2.82 22.85 -14.71
CA ASN A 284 2.93 23.60 -15.96
C ASN A 284 1.59 24.08 -16.54
N ALA A 285 0.45 23.78 -15.89
CA ALA A 285 -0.88 24.22 -16.34
C ALA A 285 -1.44 25.41 -15.54
N GLN A 286 -0.81 25.83 -14.44
CA GLN A 286 -1.27 26.97 -13.63
C GLN A 286 -0.40 28.23 -13.73
N SER A 287 0.80 28.15 -14.34
CA SER A 287 1.68 29.32 -14.51
C SER A 287 1.27 30.26 -15.66
N SER A 288 0.26 29.93 -16.48
CA SER A 288 -0.20 30.78 -17.60
C SER A 288 -1.49 31.55 -17.34
N ARG A 289 -1.95 31.63 -16.07
CA ARG A 289 -3.11 32.46 -15.68
C ARG A 289 -2.79 33.69 -14.83
N PHE A 290 -1.53 33.93 -14.50
CA PHE A 290 -1.05 35.16 -13.88
C PHE A 290 0.34 35.51 -14.40
N ALA A 291 0.40 35.97 -15.65
CA ALA A 291 1.40 36.88 -16.20
C ALA A 291 0.87 37.39 -17.54
#